data_AF-A0A838YNL9-F1
#
_entry.id   AF-A0A838YNL9-F1
#
_cell.length_a   1.000
_cell.length_b   1.000
_cell.length_c   1.000
_cell.angle_alpha   90.00
_cell.angle_beta   90.00
_cell.angle_gamma   90.00
#
_symmetry.space_group_name_H-M   'P 1'
#
loop_
_entity.id
_entity.type
_entity.pdbx_description
1 polymer ?
#
loop_
_entity_poly.entity_id
_entity_poly.type
_entity_poly.pdbx_seq_one_letter_code
_entity_poly.pdbx_strand_id
1 'polypeptide(L)'
;MEVLKKKKLALLISFFILAIQAYTPPKFRCSIIADGQCLLGKNMFINNPYINSTFKVTVRTYRQEGTKKSKSDKIYKVIAGGRIFLGCTKESLSSYPHFVDKQYEIINETRIL
;
A
#
# COMPACT_ATOMS: atom_id res chain seq x y z
N MET A 1 -37.42 3.25 32.33
CA MET A 1 -35.95 3.48 32.32
C MET A 1 -35.22 2.80 31.15
N GLU A 2 -35.81 1.78 30.50
CA GLU A 2 -35.16 1.03 29.39
C GLU A 2 -35.05 1.80 28.07
N VAL A 3 -36.02 2.67 27.77
CA VAL A 3 -36.06 3.44 26.50
C VAL A 3 -34.87 4.39 26.36
N LEU A 4 -34.40 4.97 27.47
CA LEU A 4 -33.25 5.88 27.48
C LEU A 4 -31.93 5.14 27.19
N LYS A 5 -31.83 3.86 27.60
CA LYS A 5 -30.66 3.00 27.38
C LYS A 5 -30.54 2.58 25.90
N LYS A 6 -31.67 2.29 25.25
CA LYS A 6 -31.72 1.97 23.81
C LYS A 6 -31.32 3.15 22.93
N LYS A 7 -31.72 4.39 23.28
CA LYS A 7 -31.34 5.61 22.55
C LYS A 7 -29.84 5.92 22.64
N LYS A 8 -29.22 5.72 23.81
CA LYS A 8 -27.77 5.90 23.99
C LYS A 8 -26.94 4.87 23.20
N LEU A 9 -27.41 3.62 23.14
CA LEU A 9 -26.76 2.56 22.37
C LEU A 9 -26.81 2.84 20.86
N ALA A 10 -27.96 3.29 20.34
CA ALA A 10 -28.10 3.67 18.94
C ALA A 10 -27.17 4.85 18.57
N LEU A 11 -27.04 5.83 19.46
CA LEU A 11 -26.14 6.97 19.25
C LEU A 11 -24.66 6.54 19.17
N LEU A 12 -24.23 5.61 20.04
CA LEU A 12 -22.87 5.07 20.04
C LEU A 12 -22.57 4.27 18.77
N ILE A 13 -23.52 3.46 18.29
CA ILE A 13 -23.39 2.70 17.04
C ILE A 13 -23.26 3.67 15.86
N SER A 14 -24.08 4.71 15.78
CA SER A 14 -23.98 5.72 14.73
C SER A 14 -22.64 6.45 14.76
N PHE A 15 -22.12 6.79 15.95
CA PHE A 15 -20.82 7.43 16.09
C PHE A 15 -19.66 6.50 15.67
N PHE A 16 -19.78 5.20 15.98
CA PHE A 16 -18.82 4.19 15.55
C PHE A 16 -18.81 4.00 14.02
N ILE A 17 -19.98 4.01 13.37
CA ILE A 17 -20.09 3.93 11.90
C ILE A 17 -19.50 5.19 11.24
N LEU A 18 -19.75 6.38 11.80
CA LEU A 18 -19.16 7.64 11.35
C LEU A 18 -17.62 7.64 11.49
N ALA A 19 -17.10 7.12 12.59
CA ALA A 19 -15.66 6.99 12.81
C ALA A 19 -15.00 6.02 11.81
N ILE A 20 -15.68 4.93 11.44
CA ILE A 20 -15.20 3.99 10.41
C ILE A 20 -15.22 4.63 9.01
N GLN A 21 -16.24 5.41 8.67
CA GLN A 21 -16.32 6.10 7.37
C GLN A 21 -15.33 7.26 7.23
N ALA A 22 -14.91 7.90 8.33
CA ALA A 22 -13.93 8.97 8.32
C ALA A 22 -12.49 8.48 8.09
N TYR A 23 -12.18 7.21 8.36
CA TYR A 23 -10.88 6.61 8.07
C TYR A 23 -10.77 6.24 6.59
N THR A 24 -10.77 7.24 5.72
CA THR A 24 -10.30 7.04 4.35
C THR A 24 -8.77 7.10 4.38
N PRO A 25 -8.04 6.03 4.01
CA PRO A 25 -6.59 6.09 3.94
C PRO A 25 -6.19 7.17 2.93
N PRO A 26 -4.98 7.76 3.09
CA PRO A 26 -4.47 8.74 2.15
C PRO A 26 -4.53 8.18 0.73
N LYS A 27 -5.33 8.80 -0.14
CA LYS A 27 -5.39 8.46 -1.56
C LYS A 27 -4.14 9.02 -2.23
N PHE A 28 -3.07 8.24 -2.24
CA PHE A 28 -1.89 8.52 -3.07
C PHE A 28 -2.30 8.59 -4.54
N ARG A 29 -1.65 9.48 -5.29
CA ARG A 29 -1.89 9.66 -6.73
C ARG A 29 -1.23 8.56 -7.54
N CYS A 30 0.02 8.25 -7.24
CA CYS A 30 0.69 7.07 -7.75
C CYS A 30 0.09 5.82 -7.13
N SER A 31 0.11 4.73 -7.88
CA SER A 31 -0.36 3.42 -7.44
C SER A 31 0.73 2.38 -7.59
N ILE A 32 0.65 1.31 -6.81
CA ILE A 32 1.46 0.11 -7.04
C ILE A 32 0.62 -0.85 -7.87
N ILE A 33 1.15 -1.27 -9.02
CA ILE A 33 0.50 -2.22 -9.92
C ILE A 33 1.37 -3.48 -10.04
N ALA A 34 0.70 -4.61 -10.22
CA ALA A 34 1.34 -5.88 -10.57
C ALA A 34 1.13 -6.12 -12.06
N ASP A 35 2.21 -6.26 -12.83
CA ASP A 35 2.14 -6.43 -14.29
C ASP A 35 3.17 -7.45 -14.78
N GLY A 36 2.73 -8.46 -15.52
CA GLY A 36 3.59 -9.57 -15.95
C GLY A 36 4.07 -10.49 -14.81
N GLN A 37 4.71 -11.59 -15.22
CA GLN A 37 5.25 -12.60 -14.30
C GLN A 37 6.77 -12.49 -14.20
N CYS A 38 7.30 -12.84 -13.04
CA CYS A 38 8.71 -13.20 -12.86
C CYS A 38 8.79 -14.69 -12.45
N LEU A 39 10.01 -15.23 -12.37
CA LEU A 39 10.28 -16.63 -12.03
C LEU A 39 9.46 -17.22 -10.87
N LEU A 40 9.09 -16.41 -9.86
CA LEU A 40 8.42 -16.88 -8.65
C LEU A 40 7.17 -16.05 -8.25
N GLY A 41 6.68 -15.14 -9.10
CA GLY A 41 5.49 -14.34 -8.83
C GLY A 41 5.29 -13.20 -9.83
N LYS A 42 4.98 -11.99 -9.36
CA LYS A 42 4.60 -10.85 -10.23
C LYS A 42 5.56 -9.68 -10.12
N ASN A 43 5.84 -9.04 -11.26
CA ASN A 43 6.60 -7.79 -11.23
C ASN A 43 5.73 -6.68 -10.66
N MET A 44 6.31 -5.89 -9.77
CA MET A 44 5.65 -4.76 -9.13
C MET A 44 6.21 -3.46 -9.66
N PHE A 45 5.32 -2.52 -9.94
CA PHE A 45 5.68 -1.20 -10.44
C PHE A 45 4.97 -0.11 -9.64
N ILE A 46 5.65 1.02 -9.43
CA ILE A 46 4.96 2.28 -9.15
C ILE A 46 4.50 2.85 -10.49
N ASN A 47 3.23 3.21 -10.58
CA ASN A 47 2.63 3.84 -11.75
C ASN A 47 2.18 5.26 -11.39
N ASN A 48 2.66 6.25 -12.16
CA ASN A 48 2.19 7.63 -12.05
C ASN A 48 1.14 7.90 -13.13
N PRO A 49 -0.14 8.07 -12.78
CA PRO A 49 -1.20 8.31 -13.76
C PRO A 49 -1.18 9.73 -14.36
N TYR A 50 -0.42 10.67 -13.79
CA TYR A 50 -0.39 12.06 -14.26
C TYR A 50 0.64 12.25 -15.36
N ILE A 51 0.18 12.72 -16.53
CA ILE A 51 1.01 12.98 -17.71
C ILE A 51 1.86 14.26 -17.63
N ASN A 52 1.61 15.13 -16.64
CA ASN A 52 2.22 16.46 -16.55
C ASN A 52 2.87 16.77 -15.19
N SER A 53 3.04 15.77 -14.33
CA SER A 53 3.56 15.98 -12.98
C SER A 53 4.46 14.83 -12.58
N THR A 54 5.64 15.14 -12.06
CA THR A 54 6.53 14.16 -11.45
C THR A 54 6.17 13.99 -9.96
N PHE A 55 6.43 12.81 -9.39
CA PHE A 55 6.23 12.57 -7.97
C PHE A 55 7.46 11.98 -7.32
N LYS A 56 7.75 12.44 -6.10
CA LYS A 56 8.61 11.75 -5.15
C LYS A 56 7.73 10.81 -4.34
N VAL A 57 7.94 9.51 -4.48
CA VAL A 57 7.13 8.48 -3.83
C VAL A 57 8.04 7.69 -2.89
N THR A 58 7.71 7.69 -1.61
CA THR A 58 8.37 6.83 -0.62
C THR A 58 7.59 5.53 -0.53
N VAL A 59 8.24 4.43 -0.89
CA VAL A 59 7.69 3.08 -0.83
C VAL A 59 8.35 2.31 0.30
N ARG A 60 7.53 1.79 1.21
CA ARG A 60 7.91 0.79 2.20
C ARG A 60 7.84 -0.58 1.57
N THR A 61 8.90 -1.35 1.77
CA THR A 61 8.97 -2.75 1.36
C THR A 61 9.03 -3.62 2.59
N TYR A 62 8.16 -4.63 2.64
CA TYR A 62 8.13 -5.61 3.72
C TYR A 62 8.78 -6.91 3.25
N ARG A 63 9.83 -7.31 3.96
CA ARG A 63 10.58 -8.53 3.73
C ARG A 63 10.25 -9.53 4.81
N GLN A 64 10.11 -10.78 4.40
CA GLN A 64 10.08 -11.89 5.35
C GLN A 64 10.96 -13.03 4.86
N GLU A 65 11.94 -13.35 5.70
CA GLU A 65 12.88 -14.45 5.52
C GLU A 65 12.65 -15.44 6.66
N GLY A 66 11.96 -16.55 6.36
CA GLY A 66 11.51 -17.49 7.39
C GLY A 66 10.63 -16.80 8.44
N THR A 67 11.11 -16.76 9.69
CA THR A 67 10.43 -16.08 10.81
C THR A 67 10.85 -14.61 10.97
N LYS A 68 11.92 -14.17 10.32
CA LYS A 68 12.42 -12.79 10.42
C LYS A 68 11.60 -11.89 9.51
N LYS A 69 11.08 -10.80 10.08
CA LYS A 69 10.38 -9.74 9.35
C LYS A 69 11.21 -8.48 9.41
N SER A 70 11.41 -7.84 8.27
CA SER A 70 12.06 -6.54 8.18
C SER A 70 11.29 -5.61 7.26
N LYS A 71 11.52 -4.31 7.43
CA LYS A 71 10.94 -3.27 6.59
C LYS A 71 12.03 -2.30 6.16
N SER A 72 11.94 -1.82 4.94
CA SER A 72 12.84 -0.80 4.41
C SER A 72 12.06 0.22 3.60
N ASP A 73 12.36 1.50 3.80
CA ASP A 73 11.71 2.59 3.09
C ASP A 73 12.67 3.13 2.04
N LYS A 74 12.21 3.24 0.79
CA LYS A 74 13.00 3.76 -0.32
C LYS A 74 12.22 4.82 -1.09
N ILE A 75 12.93 5.84 -1.54
CA ILE A 75 12.36 6.98 -2.24
C ILE A 75 12.61 6.82 -3.74
N TYR A 76 11.56 7.03 -4.53
CA TYR A 76 11.58 6.97 -5.98
C TYR A 76 11.10 8.30 -6.58
N LYS A 77 11.75 8.75 -7.65
CA LYS A 77 11.29 9.89 -8.45
C LYS A 77 10.58 9.34 -9.69
N VAL A 78 9.26 9.30 -9.66
CA VAL A 78 8.42 8.78 -10.75
C VAL A 78 8.04 9.92 -11.68
N ILE A 79 8.60 9.93 -12.89
CA ILE A 79 8.32 10.95 -13.91
C ILE A 79 6.84 10.93 -14.33
N ALA A 80 6.40 12.01 -14.97
CA ALA A 80 5.06 12.13 -15.52
C ALA A 80 4.74 11.00 -16.52
N GLY A 81 3.60 10.33 -16.33
CA GLY A 81 3.18 9.15 -17.11
C GLY A 81 4.10 7.94 -16.95
N GLY A 82 5.09 8.02 -16.06
CA GLY A 82 6.13 7.02 -15.91
C GLY A 82 5.73 5.86 -15.02
N ARG A 83 6.46 4.76 -15.19
CA ARG A 83 6.44 3.61 -14.30
C ARG A 83 7.85 3.28 -13.82
N ILE A 84 7.98 2.87 -12.56
CA ILE A 84 9.24 2.42 -11.96
C ILE A 84 9.08 1.00 -11.47
N PHE A 85 9.98 0.10 -11.89
CA PHE A 85 10.05 -1.25 -11.38
C PHE A 85 10.55 -1.25 -9.92
N LEU A 86 9.79 -1.88 -9.04
CA LEU A 86 10.12 -2.03 -7.62
C LEU A 86 10.89 -3.32 -7.34
N GLY A 87 10.54 -4.38 -8.06
CA GLY A 87 11.00 -5.73 -7.80
C GLY A 87 9.90 -6.73 -8.09
N CYS A 88 10.16 -8.01 -7.83
CA CYS A 88 9.15 -9.06 -7.96
C CYS A 88 8.61 -9.47 -6.60
N THR A 89 7.29 -9.68 -6.50
CA THR A 89 6.67 -10.38 -5.37
C THR A 89 6.72 -11.87 -5.59
N LYS A 90 6.63 -12.64 -4.51
CA LYS A 90 6.47 -14.09 -4.56
C LYS A 90 5.07 -14.49 -4.13
N GLU A 91 4.42 -15.31 -4.94
CA GLU A 91 3.05 -15.78 -4.67
C GLU A 91 3.03 -17.14 -3.93
N SER A 92 4.16 -17.87 -3.85
CA SER A 92 4.20 -19.25 -3.31
C SER A 92 4.92 -19.36 -1.95
N LEU A 93 4.27 -20.08 -1.01
CA LEU A 93 4.78 -20.48 0.31
C LEU A 93 5.80 -21.62 0.27
N SER A 94 5.91 -22.38 -0.84
CA SER A 94 6.53 -23.72 -0.84
C SER A 94 7.94 -23.82 -1.45
N SER A 95 8.55 -22.74 -1.94
CA SER A 95 9.88 -22.81 -2.59
C SER A 95 10.99 -22.18 -1.76
N TYR A 96 11.96 -23.00 -1.36
CA TYR A 96 13.18 -22.66 -0.63
C TYR A 96 14.31 -22.25 -1.60
N PRO A 97 15.34 -21.47 -1.19
CA PRO A 97 15.48 -20.78 0.10
C PRO A 97 15.24 -19.25 0.02
N HIS A 98 14.30 -18.81 0.85
CA HIS A 98 14.49 -17.73 1.85
C HIS A 98 14.36 -16.24 1.59
N PHE A 99 14.17 -15.69 0.40
CA PHE A 99 14.08 -14.21 0.31
C PHE A 99 13.14 -13.75 -0.77
N VAL A 100 12.01 -13.10 -0.43
CA VAL A 100 11.34 -12.18 -1.37
C VAL A 100 10.55 -11.09 -0.63
N ASP A 101 10.61 -9.87 -1.16
CA ASP A 101 9.75 -8.74 -0.87
C ASP A 101 8.28 -9.15 -1.01
N LYS A 102 7.54 -9.17 0.10
CA LYS A 102 6.16 -9.69 0.13
C LYS A 102 5.13 -8.64 -0.23
N GLN A 103 5.43 -7.39 0.12
CA GLN A 103 4.48 -6.31 0.00
C GLN A 103 5.21 -5.00 -0.18
N TYR A 104 4.67 -4.18 -1.07
CA TYR A 104 5.07 -2.81 -1.29
C TYR A 104 3.90 -1.92 -0.89
N GLU A 105 4.20 -0.82 -0.20
CA GLU A 105 3.22 0.14 0.27
C GLU A 105 3.75 1.55 0.03
N ILE A 106 2.96 2.42 -0.60
CA ILE A 106 3.28 3.85 -0.64
C ILE A 106 2.98 4.43 0.74
N ILE A 107 3.96 5.08 1.36
CA ILE A 107 3.80 5.69 2.70
C ILE A 107 3.88 7.22 2.65
N ASN A 108 4.45 7.78 1.58
CA ASN A 108 4.48 9.21 1.35
C ASN A 108 4.56 9.51 -0.15
N GLU A 109 3.96 10.61 -0.56
CA GLU A 109 4.00 11.12 -1.92
C GLU A 109 4.08 12.64 -1.90
N THR A 110 4.96 13.19 -2.73
CA THR A 110 5.07 14.65 -2.90
C THR A 110 5.21 14.96 -4.38
N ARG A 111 4.36 15.83 -4.90
CA ARG A 111 4.47 16.33 -6.28
C ARG A 111 5.77 17.13 -6.42
N ILE A 112 6.56 16.80 -7.43
CA ILE A 112 7.70 17.58 -7.89
C ILE A 112 7.36 18.03 -9.30
N LEU A 113 7.44 19.33 -9.56
CA LEU A 113 7.16 19.98 -10.85
C LEU A 113 7.47 19.09 -12.07
#